data_AF-A0A3N5IXC0-F1
#
_entry.id   AF-A0A3N5IXC0-F1
#
_cell.length_a   1.000
_cell.length_b   1.000
_cell.length_c   1.000
_cell.angle_alpha   90.00
_cell.angle_beta   90.00
_cell.angle_gamma   90.00
#
_symmetry.space_group_name_H-M   'P 1'
#
loop_
_entity.id
_entity.type
_entity.pdbx_description
1 polymer ?
#
loop_
_entity_poly.entity_id
_entity_poly.type
_entity_poly.pdbx_seq_one_letter_code
_entity_poly.pdbx_strand_id
1 'polypeptide(L)'
;MRILFIGDVFGKPGVGALQRLLPGLLRSEKIDFCIVNGENAEQGKGMVPAVLNEIFDAGADVITGGNHSLYREKVHEMHDRESRLLRPYNFPEGSPGRGSGVFDVKAGKRIAVISLHGRAMLPPSDDPFRLGKAEIEQLREETLLVIVDFHA
;
A
#
# COMPACT_ATOMS: atom_id res chain seq x y z
N MET A 1 14.44 14.24 1.34
CA MET A 1 13.33 13.38 1.74
C MET A 1 13.69 11.98 1.30
N ARG A 2 13.67 11.02 2.22
CA ARG A 2 14.06 9.62 1.96
C ARG A 2 12.82 8.76 2.09
N ILE A 3 12.51 8.05 1.02
CA ILE A 3 11.34 7.16 0.94
C ILE A 3 11.88 5.75 0.94
N LEU A 4 11.30 4.90 1.77
CA LEU A 4 11.55 3.47 1.76
C LEU A 4 10.32 2.77 1.19
N PHE A 5 10.53 1.89 0.22
CA PHE A 5 9.50 0.98 -0.27
C PHE A 5 9.95 -0.44 0.05
N ILE A 6 9.11 -1.18 0.78
CA ILE A 6 9.29 -2.60 1.03
C ILE A 6 8.33 -3.37 0.14
N GLY A 7 8.88 -4.28 -0.66
CA GLY A 7 8.08 -5.20 -1.47
C GLY A 7 7.29 -6.20 -0.63
N ASP A 8 6.68 -7.17 -1.30
CA ASP A 8 5.74 -8.13 -0.74
C ASP A 8 6.19 -8.75 0.59
N VAL A 9 5.47 -8.37 1.64
CA VAL A 9 5.59 -9.00 2.95
C VAL A 9 4.89 -10.34 2.90
N PHE A 10 5.67 -11.43 3.03
CA PHE A 10 5.15 -12.78 2.86
C PHE A 10 5.03 -13.54 4.18
N GLY A 11 3.79 -13.70 4.65
CA GLY A 11 3.45 -14.49 5.83
C GLY A 11 4.13 -14.02 7.11
N LYS A 12 4.03 -14.88 8.14
CA LYS A 12 4.65 -14.63 9.46
C LYS A 12 6.16 -14.33 9.40
N PRO A 13 6.99 -14.99 8.55
CA PRO A 13 8.41 -14.63 8.44
C PRO A 13 8.64 -13.21 7.94
N GLY A 14 7.86 -12.75 6.94
CA GLY A 14 7.94 -11.39 6.42
C GLY A 14 7.55 -10.35 7.47
N VAL A 15 6.42 -10.57 8.14
CA VAL A 15 5.95 -9.66 9.20
C VAL A 15 6.94 -9.61 10.37
N GLY A 16 7.47 -10.76 10.79
CA GLY A 16 8.50 -10.82 11.84
C GLY A 16 9.81 -10.13 11.44
N ALA A 17 10.19 -10.17 10.15
CA ALA A 17 11.34 -9.44 9.64
C ALA A 17 11.12 -7.92 9.72
N LEU A 18 9.92 -7.44 9.37
CA LEU A 18 9.56 -6.03 9.52
C LEU A 18 9.66 -5.58 10.96
N GLN A 19 8.98 -6.26 11.88
CA GLN A 19 8.98 -5.90 13.31
C GLN A 19 10.39 -5.79 13.90
N ARG A 20 11.30 -6.69 13.48
CA ARG A 20 12.67 -6.73 13.98
C ARG A 20 13.58 -5.69 13.34
N LEU A 21 13.45 -5.44 12.04
CA LEU A 21 14.45 -4.69 11.26
C LEU A 21 14.00 -3.27 10.90
N LEU A 22 12.71 -3.09 10.58
CA LEU A 22 12.20 -1.83 10.04
C LEU A 22 12.41 -0.66 11.00
N PRO A 23 12.09 -0.75 12.31
CA PRO A 23 12.30 0.38 13.22
C PRO A 23 13.75 0.87 13.27
N GLY A 24 14.72 -0.06 13.20
CA GLY A 24 16.14 0.24 13.16
C GLY A 24 16.54 0.94 11.86
N LEU A 25 16.08 0.40 10.73
CA LEU A 25 16.35 0.92 9.39
C LEU A 25 15.77 2.33 9.21
N LEU A 26 14.55 2.58 9.68
CA LEU A 26 13.92 3.91 9.62
C LEU A 26 14.78 4.96 10.32
N ARG A 27 15.40 4.62 11.46
CA ARG A 27 16.28 5.52 12.22
C ARG A 27 17.65 5.68 11.57
N SER A 28 18.32 4.59 11.22
CA SER A 28 19.69 4.63 10.69
C SER A 28 19.75 5.34 9.35
N GLU A 29 18.78 5.05 8.48
CA GLU A 29 18.70 5.63 7.14
C GLU A 29 17.93 6.95 7.10
N LYS A 30 17.43 7.42 8.24
CA LYS A 30 16.64 8.66 8.36
C LYS A 30 15.51 8.69 7.34
N ILE A 31 14.73 7.61 7.30
CA ILE A 31 13.58 7.48 6.41
C ILE A 31 12.49 8.46 6.88
N ASP A 32 11.94 9.19 5.91
CA ASP A 32 10.89 10.16 6.12
C ASP A 32 9.49 9.59 5.87
N PHE A 33 9.39 8.58 5.00
CA PHE A 33 8.14 7.91 4.65
C PHE A 33 8.39 6.47 4.21
N CYS A 34 7.61 5.52 4.70
CA CYS A 34 7.75 4.08 4.47
C CYS A 34 6.46 3.48 3.88
N ILE A 35 6.57 2.90 2.69
CA ILE A 35 5.50 2.17 2.02
C ILE A 35 5.83 0.68 2.09
N VAL A 36 4.82 -0.13 2.40
CA VAL A 36 4.97 -1.59 2.49
C VAL A 36 3.88 -2.27 1.66
N ASN A 37 4.26 -3.16 0.74
CA ASN A 37 3.28 -4.02 0.09
C ASN A 37 2.91 -5.20 1.01
N GLY A 38 1.67 -5.22 1.48
CA GLY A 38 1.18 -6.20 2.45
C GLY A 38 0.42 -7.38 1.86
N GLU A 39 0.31 -7.53 0.53
CA GLU A 39 -0.72 -8.39 -0.05
C GLU A 39 -0.61 -9.88 0.30
N ASN A 40 0.55 -10.34 0.77
CA ASN A 40 0.81 -11.72 1.14
C ASN A 40 1.04 -11.93 2.65
N ALA A 41 0.73 -10.93 3.47
CA ALA A 41 1.17 -10.89 4.87
C ALA A 41 0.47 -11.93 5.77
N GLU A 42 -0.79 -12.27 5.48
CA GLU A 42 -1.53 -13.31 6.21
C GLU A 42 -1.43 -14.66 5.49
N GLN A 43 -0.61 -15.56 6.03
CA GLN A 43 -0.43 -16.94 5.54
C GLN A 43 -0.13 -17.01 4.03
N GLY A 44 0.63 -16.03 3.51
CA GLY A 44 1.03 -15.97 2.10
C GLY A 44 -0.04 -15.49 1.13
N LYS A 45 -1.23 -15.08 1.61
CA LYS A 45 -2.31 -14.57 0.77
C LYS A 45 -3.30 -13.69 1.54
N GLY A 46 -3.37 -12.42 1.16
CA GLY A 46 -4.22 -11.41 1.77
C GLY A 46 -3.69 -10.92 3.11
N MET A 47 -4.54 -10.18 3.81
CA MET A 47 -4.24 -9.53 5.09
C MET A 47 -5.40 -9.73 6.07
N VAL A 48 -5.15 -9.53 7.36
CA VAL A 48 -6.17 -9.47 8.42
C VAL A 48 -5.86 -8.30 9.35
N PRO A 49 -6.83 -7.77 10.11
CA PRO A 49 -6.63 -6.59 10.96
C PRO A 49 -5.43 -6.70 11.91
N ALA A 50 -5.22 -7.88 12.50
CA ALA A 50 -4.08 -8.11 13.41
C ALA A 50 -2.73 -7.91 12.70
N VAL A 51 -2.55 -8.49 11.51
CA VAL A 51 -1.31 -8.37 10.74
C VAL A 51 -1.08 -6.95 10.21
N LEU A 52 -2.15 -6.24 9.83
CA LEU A 52 -2.05 -4.83 9.44
C LEU A 52 -1.52 -3.98 10.58
N ASN A 53 -2.04 -4.17 11.79
CA ASN A 53 -1.55 -3.46 12.97
C ASN A 53 -0.08 -3.76 13.23
N GLU A 54 0.35 -5.02 13.09
CA GLU A 54 1.76 -5.39 13.24
C GLU A 54 2.69 -4.68 12.22
N ILE A 55 2.21 -4.50 10.98
CA ILE A 55 2.97 -3.80 9.93
C ILE A 55 3.02 -2.28 10.22
N PHE A 56 1.91 -1.68 10.63
CA PHE A 56 1.88 -0.26 11.03
C PHE A 56 2.75 -0.01 12.27
N ASP A 57 2.68 -0.86 13.29
CA ASP A 57 3.47 -0.78 14.51
C ASP A 57 4.98 -0.93 14.24
N ALA A 58 5.36 -1.67 13.19
CA ALA A 58 6.74 -1.77 12.73
C ALA A 58 7.25 -0.47 12.06
N GLY A 59 6.36 0.46 11.73
CA GLY A 59 6.67 1.78 11.18
C GLY A 59 6.35 1.96 9.70
N ALA A 60 5.43 1.18 9.13
CA ALA A 60 4.86 1.51 7.83
C ALA A 60 3.97 2.75 7.94
N ASP A 61 4.13 3.71 7.01
CA ASP A 61 3.24 4.86 6.92
C ASP A 61 2.02 4.55 6.05
N VAL A 62 2.22 3.76 4.98
CA VAL A 62 1.17 3.30 4.05
C VAL A 62 1.39 1.82 3.74
N ILE A 63 0.29 1.07 3.66
CA ILE A 63 0.29 -0.30 3.18
C ILE A 63 -0.38 -0.32 1.82
N THR A 64 0.34 -0.75 0.79
CA THR A 64 -0.21 -1.07 -0.52
C THR A 64 -0.52 -2.57 -0.62
N GLY A 65 -1.11 -2.99 -1.73
CA GLY A 65 -1.31 -4.41 -1.98
C GLY A 65 -1.30 -4.77 -3.46
N GLY A 66 -2.05 -5.80 -3.81
CA GLY A 66 -2.03 -6.44 -5.12
C GLY A 66 -3.29 -7.25 -5.37
N ASN A 67 -3.18 -8.33 -6.13
CA ASN A 67 -4.32 -9.19 -6.46
C ASN A 67 -4.92 -9.89 -5.23
N HIS A 68 -4.20 -9.97 -4.11
CA HIS A 68 -4.70 -10.56 -2.88
C HIS A 68 -5.31 -9.57 -1.87
N SER A 69 -5.36 -8.28 -2.19
CA SER A 69 -5.79 -7.21 -1.25
C SER A 69 -7.16 -7.39 -0.62
N LEU A 70 -8.10 -8.04 -1.31
CA LEU A 70 -9.46 -8.28 -0.84
C LEU A 70 -9.78 -9.77 -0.64
N TYR A 71 -8.74 -10.63 -0.63
CA TYR A 71 -8.92 -12.08 -0.57
C TYR A 71 -9.63 -12.56 0.71
N ARG A 72 -9.46 -11.84 1.83
CA ARG A 72 -10.04 -12.21 3.13
C ARG A 72 -11.12 -11.22 3.51
N GLU A 73 -12.34 -11.68 3.76
CA GLU A 73 -13.47 -10.81 4.16
C GLU A 73 -13.16 -9.94 5.39
N LYS A 74 -12.35 -10.49 6.32
CA LYS A 74 -11.92 -9.79 7.53
C LYS A 74 -11.18 -8.47 7.28
N VAL A 75 -10.64 -8.23 6.08
CA VAL A 75 -9.94 -6.98 5.76
C VAL A 75 -10.83 -5.93 5.09
N HIS A 76 -12.03 -6.28 4.64
CA HIS A 76 -12.90 -5.36 3.89
C HIS A 76 -13.27 -4.13 4.71
N GLU A 77 -13.73 -4.32 5.95
CA GLU A 77 -14.05 -3.21 6.87
C GLU A 77 -12.83 -2.34 7.20
N MET A 78 -11.63 -2.94 7.23
CA MET A 78 -10.39 -2.19 7.46
C MET A 78 -10.05 -1.30 6.27
N HIS A 79 -10.26 -1.77 5.04
CA HIS A 79 -10.09 -0.97 3.83
C HIS A 79 -10.97 0.29 3.82
N ASP A 80 -12.17 0.21 4.41
CA ASP A 80 -13.06 1.37 4.51
C ASP A 80 -12.66 2.34 5.65
N ARG A 81 -12.10 1.83 6.75
CA ARG A 81 -11.77 2.62 7.95
C ARG A 81 -10.36 3.20 7.97
N GLU A 82 -9.39 2.48 7.43
CA GLU A 82 -7.99 2.85 7.47
C GLU A 82 -7.56 3.47 6.14
N SER A 83 -7.49 4.80 6.09
CA SER A 83 -7.10 5.54 4.89
C SER A 83 -5.68 5.24 4.38
N ARG A 84 -4.80 4.70 5.23
CA ARG A 84 -3.42 4.33 4.88
C ARG A 84 -3.30 2.93 4.29
N LEU A 85 -4.40 2.17 4.22
CA LEU A 85 -4.46 0.87 3.57
C LEU A 85 -5.03 1.02 2.16
N LEU A 86 -4.21 0.71 1.16
CA LEU A 86 -4.55 0.84 -0.25
C LEU A 86 -4.70 -0.53 -0.91
N ARG A 87 -5.79 -0.73 -1.64
CA ARG A 87 -5.95 -1.82 -2.63
C ARG A 87 -5.62 -1.31 -4.03
N PRO A 88 -5.48 -2.16 -5.07
CA PRO A 88 -5.29 -1.65 -6.41
C PRO A 88 -6.44 -0.73 -6.86
N TYR A 89 -6.11 0.47 -7.33
CA TYR A 89 -7.04 1.53 -7.71
C TYR A 89 -7.97 1.11 -8.84
N ASN A 90 -7.47 0.31 -9.78
CA ASN A 90 -8.22 -0.22 -10.92
C ASN A 90 -9.01 -1.50 -10.62
N PHE A 91 -9.30 -1.79 -9.34
CA PHE A 91 -10.34 -2.77 -9.00
C PHE A 91 -11.74 -2.23 -9.31
N PRO A 92 -12.73 -3.11 -9.59
CA PRO A 92 -14.07 -2.70 -9.97
C PRO A 92 -14.69 -1.68 -9.01
N GLU A 93 -15.49 -0.77 -9.55
CA GLU A 93 -16.26 0.19 -8.76
C GLU A 93 -17.12 -0.53 -7.71
N GLY A 94 -17.17 0.02 -6.49
CA GLY A 94 -17.83 -0.59 -5.33
C GLY A 94 -16.96 -1.58 -4.54
N SER A 95 -15.73 -1.86 -4.98
CA SER A 95 -14.75 -2.60 -4.16
C SER A 95 -14.42 -1.84 -2.87
N PRO A 96 -14.35 -2.52 -1.69
CA PRO A 96 -14.02 -1.89 -0.42
C PRO A 96 -12.73 -1.07 -0.45
N GLY A 97 -12.73 0.02 0.31
CA GLY A 97 -11.62 0.95 0.46
C GLY A 97 -11.19 1.70 -0.79
N ARG A 98 -9.99 2.25 -0.70
CA ARG A 98 -9.41 3.16 -1.69
C ARG A 98 -8.14 2.58 -2.30
N GLY A 99 -7.76 3.07 -3.47
CA GLY A 99 -6.51 2.65 -4.12
C GLY A 99 -5.44 3.71 -4.26
N SER A 100 -5.72 4.91 -3.78
CA SER A 100 -4.80 6.03 -3.74
C SER A 100 -5.05 6.88 -2.49
N GLY A 101 -4.07 7.71 -2.14
CA GLY A 101 -4.20 8.73 -1.11
C GLY A 101 -3.03 9.70 -1.11
N VAL A 102 -3.26 10.88 -0.52
CA VAL A 102 -2.23 11.88 -0.24
C VAL A 102 -1.96 11.87 1.25
N PHE A 103 -0.69 11.77 1.62
CA PHE A 103 -0.24 11.61 2.99
C PHE A 103 0.73 12.74 3.34
N ASP A 104 0.58 13.27 4.56
CA ASP A 104 1.53 14.24 5.08
C ASP A 104 2.83 13.56 5.50
N VAL A 105 3.94 14.20 5.16
CA VAL A 105 5.31 13.85 5.55
C VAL A 105 5.85 14.95 6.46
N LYS A 106 6.97 14.69 7.14
CA LYS A 106 7.67 15.67 7.97
C LYS A 106 7.89 17.00 7.24
N ALA A 107 7.79 18.09 8.02
CA ALA A 107 8.03 19.47 7.57
C ALA A 107 7.09 19.95 6.45
N GLY A 108 5.81 19.56 6.51
CA GLY A 108 4.76 20.09 5.64
C GLY A 108 4.83 19.63 4.17
N LYS A 109 5.57 18.55 3.90
CA LYS A 109 5.62 17.92 2.58
C LYS A 109 4.49 16.91 2.46
N ARG A 110 4.02 16.68 1.24
CA ARG A 110 2.99 15.67 0.94
C ARG A 110 3.49 14.66 -0.09
N ILE A 111 3.06 13.43 0.05
CA ILE A 111 3.33 12.34 -0.88
C ILE A 111 2.02 11.68 -1.27
N ALA A 112 1.80 11.51 -2.56
CA ALA A 112 0.70 10.69 -3.06
C ALA A 112 1.20 9.27 -3.28
N VAL A 113 0.40 8.28 -2.89
CA VAL A 113 0.66 6.87 -3.18
C VAL A 113 -0.55 6.29 -3.89
N ILE A 114 -0.31 5.55 -4.96
CA ILE A 114 -1.33 4.79 -5.69
C ILE A 114 -0.87 3.36 -5.86
N SER A 115 -1.75 2.40 -5.58
CA SER A 115 -1.57 0.99 -5.91
C SER A 115 -2.33 0.68 -7.20
N LEU A 116 -1.73 -0.07 -8.12
CA LEU A 116 -2.33 -0.48 -9.39
C LEU A 116 -2.08 -1.97 -9.62
N HIS A 117 -2.96 -2.60 -10.37
CA HIS A 117 -2.92 -4.03 -10.68
C HIS A 117 -2.81 -4.25 -12.19
N GLY A 118 -1.83 -5.06 -12.60
CA GLY A 118 -1.65 -5.50 -13.96
C GLY A 118 -2.77 -6.43 -14.43
N ARG A 119 -2.78 -6.70 -15.73
CA ARG A 119 -3.77 -7.60 -16.37
C ARG A 119 -3.14 -8.78 -17.10
N ALA A 120 -1.83 -8.74 -17.33
CA ALA A 120 -1.12 -9.82 -18.01
C ALA A 120 -0.96 -10.98 -17.04
N MET A 121 -1.52 -12.14 -17.35
CA MET A 121 -1.43 -13.36 -16.51
C MET A 121 -2.02 -13.22 -15.09
N LEU A 122 -2.82 -12.18 -14.84
CA LEU A 122 -3.45 -11.88 -13.56
C LEU A 122 -4.99 -11.81 -13.72
N PRO A 123 -5.76 -11.89 -12.62
CA PRO A 123 -7.21 -11.73 -12.67
C PRO A 123 -7.65 -10.44 -13.40
N PRO A 124 -8.84 -10.45 -14.04
CA PRO A 124 -9.31 -9.26 -14.74
C PRO A 124 -9.54 -8.09 -13.77
N SER A 125 -9.14 -6.91 -14.20
CA SER A 125 -9.35 -5.63 -13.54
C SER A 125 -9.52 -4.54 -14.62
N ASP A 126 -9.94 -3.35 -14.21
CA ASP A 126 -10.06 -2.23 -15.15
C ASP A 126 -8.68 -1.82 -15.69
N ASP A 127 -8.66 -1.11 -16.82
CA ASP A 127 -7.41 -0.70 -17.46
C ASP A 127 -6.53 0.17 -16.52
N PRO A 128 -5.38 -0.34 -16.04
CA PRO A 128 -4.53 0.38 -15.11
C PRO A 128 -3.89 1.62 -15.73
N PHE A 129 -3.71 1.66 -17.05
CA PHE A 129 -3.12 2.82 -17.71
C PHE A 129 -4.12 3.97 -17.79
N ARG A 130 -5.37 3.67 -18.20
CA ARG A 130 -6.42 4.68 -18.31
C ARG A 130 -6.80 5.23 -16.93
N LEU A 131 -7.11 4.36 -15.98
CA LEU A 131 -7.52 4.77 -14.63
C LEU A 131 -6.36 5.35 -13.83
N GLY A 132 -5.21 4.68 -13.86
CA GLY A 132 -4.02 5.14 -13.14
C GLY A 132 -3.54 6.51 -13.60
N LYS A 133 -3.54 6.78 -14.92
CA LYS A 133 -3.16 8.10 -15.44
C LYS A 133 -4.13 9.20 -14.97
N ALA A 134 -5.43 8.97 -15.06
CA ALA A 134 -6.44 9.94 -14.64
C ALA A 134 -6.31 10.26 -13.13
N GLU A 135 -6.08 9.24 -12.30
CA GLU A 135 -5.89 9.42 -10.86
C GLU A 135 -4.58 10.18 -10.55
N ILE A 136 -3.48 9.85 -11.24
CA ILE A 136 -2.21 10.57 -11.07
C ILE A 136 -2.35 12.06 -11.42
N GLU A 137 -3.16 12.40 -12.44
CA GLU A 137 -3.44 13.79 -12.80
C GLU A 137 -4.18 14.51 -11.66
N GLN A 138 -5.14 13.87 -10.99
CA GLN A 138 -5.83 14.43 -9.82
C GLN A 138 -4.90 14.59 -8.61
N LEU A 139 -4.13 13.55 -8.27
CA LEU A 139 -3.18 13.58 -7.14
C LEU A 139 -2.12 14.68 -7.29
N ARG A 140 -1.77 15.03 -8.54
CA ARG A 140 -0.82 16.11 -8.85
C ARG A 140 -1.31 17.51 -8.52
N GLU A 141 -2.61 17.69 -8.35
CA GLU A 141 -3.17 18.95 -7.85
C GLU A 141 -2.80 19.18 -6.36
N GLU A 142 -2.55 18.11 -5.61
CA GLU A 142 -2.19 18.17 -4.19
C GLU A 142 -0.68 18.07 -3.92
N THR A 143 0.05 17.28 -4.72
CA THR A 143 1.51 17.13 -4.60
C THR A 143 2.17 16.68 -5.90
N LEU A 144 3.37 17.20 -6.18
CA LEU A 144 4.17 16.79 -7.33
C LEU A 144 4.81 15.40 -7.15
N LEU A 145 4.89 14.89 -5.92
CA LEU A 145 5.46 13.59 -5.62
C LEU A 145 4.38 12.51 -5.56
N VAL A 146 4.35 11.66 -6.59
CA VAL A 146 3.44 10.52 -6.69
C VAL A 146 4.27 9.25 -6.80
N ILE A 147 4.04 8.30 -5.89
CA ILE A 147 4.61 6.95 -5.92
C ILE A 147 3.55 5.98 -6.41
N VAL A 148 3.91 5.19 -7.42
CA VAL A 148 3.06 4.14 -8.00
C VAL A 148 3.62 2.79 -7.59
N ASP A 149 2.83 2.00 -6.87
CA ASP A 149 3.05 0.57 -6.72
C ASP A 149 2.25 -0.15 -7.81
N PHE A 150 2.93 -0.66 -8.83
CA PHE A 150 2.28 -1.34 -9.95
C PHE A 150 2.55 -2.86 -9.88
N HIS A 151 1.56 -3.58 -9.38
CA HIS A 151 1.62 -5.01 -9.13
C HIS A 151 1.17 -5.79 -10.38
N ALA A 152 2.12 -6.32 -11.16
CA ALA A 152 1.88 -6.87 -12.51
C ALA A 152 2.82 -8.03 -12.87
#